data_AF-A0A951CBM9-F1
#
_entry.id   AF-A0A951CBM9-F1
#
_cell.length_a   1.000
_cell.length_b   1.000
_cell.length_c   1.000
_cell.angle_alpha   90.00
_cell.angle_beta   90.00
_cell.angle_gamma   90.00
#
_symmetry.space_group_name_H-M   'P 1'
#
loop_
_entity.id
_entity.type
_entity.pdbx_description
1 polymer ?
#
loop_
_entity_poly.entity_id
_entity_poly.type
_entity_poly.pdbx_seq_one_letter_code
_entity_poly.pdbx_strand_id
1 'polypeptide(L)'
;MWIYGTNPVKQRVFQSAHLAELAWLAIPEGHKIHVMRKLTNEEITVNATGSILYIGVTIEEANEGTFSVSVDDEAPTHYAAGAPKGMIATHLGRTSAPALIRISHFPAGSHFVCIRGTVQLDWIAGLSGERHPGWPSVYASSVPPNARYGDDGYSQIIARNVGLLRHDGLNVSFTEIPKFDLKNDIAEDKAHPLDSGFAKIFRAFHDVVERN
;
A
#
# COMPACT_ATOMS: atom_id res chain seq x y z
N MET A 1 1.05 14.53 8.78
CA MET A 1 2.10 14.18 7.79
C MET A 1 2.24 15.36 6.84
N TRP A 2 3.39 16.04 6.81
CA TRP A 2 3.61 17.11 5.83
C TRP A 2 3.87 16.46 4.47
N ILE A 3 2.90 16.60 3.56
CA ILE A 3 2.89 15.98 2.24
C ILE A 3 3.81 16.80 1.34
N TYR A 4 5.06 16.35 1.17
CA TYR A 4 5.98 16.95 0.20
C TYR A 4 5.83 16.20 -1.12
N GLY A 5 4.97 16.72 -2.01
CA GLY A 5 4.63 16.17 -3.32
C GLY A 5 5.80 15.82 -4.23
N THR A 6 6.99 16.36 -3.97
CA THR A 6 8.15 16.27 -4.86
C THR A 6 9.33 15.49 -4.29
N ASN A 7 9.26 14.99 -3.05
CA ASN A 7 10.38 14.23 -2.48
C ASN A 7 10.29 12.74 -2.89
N PRO A 8 11.21 12.24 -3.74
CA PRO A 8 11.11 10.89 -4.30
C PRO A 8 11.25 9.78 -3.25
N VAL A 9 11.94 10.03 -2.14
CA VAL A 9 12.11 9.02 -1.08
C VAL A 9 10.81 8.91 -0.27
N LYS A 10 10.19 10.05 0.09
CA LYS A 10 8.89 10.06 0.79
C LYS A 10 7.77 9.50 -0.07
N GLN A 11 7.79 9.80 -1.38
CA GLN A 11 6.90 9.18 -2.35
C GLN A 11 7.04 7.65 -2.38
N ARG A 12 8.25 7.09 -2.31
CA ARG A 12 8.45 5.64 -2.23
C ARG A 12 7.89 5.02 -0.96
N VAL A 13 8.08 5.67 0.19
CA VAL A 13 7.48 5.22 1.46
C VAL A 13 5.95 5.22 1.36
N PHE A 14 5.37 6.33 0.88
CA PHE A 14 3.93 6.40 0.66
C PHE A 14 3.45 5.35 -0.34
N GLN A 15 4.15 5.17 -1.46
CA GLN A 15 3.81 4.16 -2.46
C GLN A 15 3.75 2.77 -1.82
N SER A 16 4.77 2.41 -1.02
CA SER A 16 4.83 1.11 -0.36
C SER A 16 3.72 0.94 0.68
N ALA A 17 3.49 1.94 1.51
CA ALA A 17 2.45 1.91 2.54
C ALA A 17 1.04 1.86 1.96
N HIS A 18 0.74 2.73 1.00
CA HIS A 18 -0.55 2.75 0.32
C HIS A 18 -0.82 1.43 -0.43
N LEU A 19 0.20 0.85 -1.07
CA LEU A 19 0.06 -0.44 -1.72
C LEU A 19 -0.27 -1.56 -0.70
N ALA A 20 0.42 -1.56 0.45
CA ALA A 20 0.18 -2.52 1.53
C ALA A 20 -1.23 -2.41 2.12
N GLU A 21 -1.69 -1.19 2.38
CA GLU A 21 -3.03 -0.92 2.92
C GLU A 21 -4.13 -1.36 1.96
N LEU A 22 -4.00 -1.03 0.66
CA LEU A 22 -4.97 -1.46 -0.34
C LEU A 22 -5.03 -2.99 -0.45
N ALA A 23 -3.87 -3.67 -0.48
CA ALA A 23 -3.83 -5.12 -0.55
C ALA A 23 -4.44 -5.77 0.71
N TRP A 24 -4.13 -5.24 1.90
CA TRP A 24 -4.69 -5.72 3.16
C TRP A 24 -6.22 -5.64 3.20
N LEU A 25 -6.79 -4.53 2.73
CA LEU A 25 -8.23 -4.32 2.69
C LEU A 25 -8.93 -5.16 1.62
N ALA A 26 -8.28 -5.37 0.46
CA ALA A 26 -8.88 -6.06 -0.67
C ALA A 26 -8.79 -7.59 -0.59
N ILE A 27 -7.85 -8.12 0.20
CA ILE A 27 -7.71 -9.57 0.42
C ILE A 27 -8.56 -9.98 1.65
N PRO A 28 -9.51 -10.92 1.52
CA PRO A 28 -10.30 -11.39 2.66
C PRO A 28 -9.44 -12.03 3.74
N GLU A 29 -9.91 -11.95 4.98
CA GLU A 29 -9.16 -12.44 6.15
C GLU A 29 -8.76 -13.92 6.07
N GLY A 30 -9.65 -14.78 5.56
CA GLY A 30 -9.38 -16.20 5.39
C GLY A 30 -8.31 -16.54 4.35
N HIS A 31 -7.81 -15.54 3.60
CA HIS A 31 -6.74 -15.71 2.60
C HIS A 31 -5.40 -15.14 3.10
N LYS A 32 -5.36 -14.60 4.31
CA LYS A 32 -4.13 -14.10 4.93
C LYS A 32 -3.61 -15.11 5.94
N ILE A 33 -2.36 -15.51 5.77
CA ILE A 33 -1.60 -16.25 6.78
C ILE A 33 -1.00 -15.22 7.73
N HIS A 34 -1.53 -15.15 8.95
CA HIS A 34 -1.04 -14.22 9.97
C HIS A 34 0.23 -14.76 10.60
N VAL A 35 1.29 -13.97 10.48
CA VAL A 35 2.58 -14.27 11.10
C VAL A 35 2.76 -13.41 12.35
N MET A 36 2.43 -12.11 12.26
CA MET A 36 2.45 -11.13 13.36
C MET A 36 3.67 -11.24 14.28
N ARG A 37 4.87 -11.36 13.69
CA ARG A 37 6.11 -11.70 14.40
C ARG A 37 7.27 -10.82 13.94
N LYS A 38 8.06 -10.35 14.91
CA LYS A 38 9.39 -9.78 14.65
C LYS A 38 10.40 -10.90 14.52
N LEU A 39 11.06 -10.99 13.37
CA LEU A 39 12.25 -11.81 13.16
C LEU A 39 13.49 -10.98 13.51
N THR A 40 14.46 -11.60 14.19
CA THR A 40 15.75 -10.97 14.51
C THR A 40 16.88 -11.97 14.22
N ASN A 41 17.42 -11.94 13.01
CA ASN A 41 18.37 -12.96 12.50
C ASN A 41 17.81 -14.39 12.53
N GLU A 42 16.50 -14.51 12.38
CA GLU A 42 15.77 -15.77 12.37
C GLU A 42 15.29 -16.09 10.94
N GLU A 43 14.77 -17.31 10.76
CA GLU A 43 14.15 -17.76 9.51
C GLU A 43 12.75 -18.31 9.80
N ILE A 44 11.83 -18.06 8.87
CA ILE A 44 10.50 -18.69 8.84
C ILE A 44 10.19 -19.15 7.42
N THR A 45 9.58 -20.32 7.31
CA THR A 45 9.04 -20.82 6.05
C THR A 45 7.53 -20.99 6.18
N VAL A 46 6.81 -20.42 5.21
CA VAL A 46 5.35 -20.46 5.15
C VAL A 46 4.94 -20.99 3.79
N ASN A 47 3.96 -21.89 3.76
CA ASN A 47 3.35 -22.32 2.50
C ASN A 47 2.23 -21.34 2.13
N ALA A 48 2.31 -20.73 0.94
CA ALA A 48 1.28 -19.88 0.37
C ALA A 48 0.87 -20.40 -1.01
N THR A 49 -0.39 -20.20 -1.40
CA THR A 49 -0.92 -20.70 -2.68
C THR A 49 -1.36 -19.56 -3.59
N GLY A 50 -0.82 -19.50 -4.81
CA GLY A 50 -1.12 -18.49 -5.81
C GLY A 50 -0.03 -18.40 -6.88
N SER A 51 -0.26 -17.62 -7.94
CA SER A 51 0.75 -17.18 -8.92
C SER A 51 1.36 -15.82 -8.54
N ILE A 52 0.69 -15.09 -7.63
CA ILE A 52 1.14 -13.81 -7.08
C ILE A 52 1.18 -13.93 -5.57
N LEU A 53 2.32 -13.60 -4.96
CA LEU A 53 2.53 -13.63 -3.53
C LEU A 53 2.69 -12.20 -3.00
N TYR A 54 1.95 -11.89 -1.95
CA TYR A 54 2.07 -10.67 -1.18
C TYR A 54 2.57 -10.97 0.23
N ILE A 55 3.54 -10.19 0.68
CA ILE A 55 4.10 -10.28 2.03
C ILE A 55 3.98 -8.89 2.64
N GLY A 56 3.09 -8.78 3.62
CA GLY A 56 2.92 -7.58 4.44
C GLY A 56 3.96 -7.53 5.53
N VAL A 57 4.72 -6.43 5.55
CA VAL A 57 5.75 -6.18 6.54
C VAL A 57 5.58 -4.80 7.14
N THR A 58 6.10 -4.61 8.34
CA THR A 58 6.23 -3.29 8.95
C THR A 58 7.69 -2.85 8.89
N ILE A 59 7.94 -1.68 8.30
CA ILE A 59 9.26 -1.04 8.28
C ILE A 59 9.33 0.03 9.37
N GLU A 60 10.40 0.01 10.15
CA GLU A 60 10.66 0.99 11.21
C GLU A 60 11.70 2.02 10.74
N GLU A 61 11.52 3.29 11.12
CA GLU A 61 12.50 4.33 10.86
C GLU A 61 13.82 4.06 11.59
N ALA A 62 14.93 4.15 10.86
CA ALA A 62 16.28 3.92 11.37
C ALA A 62 16.48 2.53 12.00
N ASN A 63 15.64 1.55 11.62
CA ASN A 63 15.95 0.15 11.84
C ASN A 63 17.02 -0.28 10.84
N GLU A 64 18.14 -0.77 11.35
CA GLU A 64 19.28 -1.19 10.56
C GLU A 64 19.16 -2.67 10.19
N GLY A 65 19.83 -3.04 9.10
CA GLY A 65 19.92 -4.42 8.63
C GLY A 65 19.07 -4.70 7.39
N THR A 66 19.06 -5.97 7.03
CA THR A 66 18.36 -6.49 5.87
C THR A 66 17.61 -7.76 6.23
N PHE A 67 16.67 -8.11 5.37
CA PHE A 67 16.07 -9.44 5.35
C PHE A 67 16.02 -9.92 3.90
N SER A 68 15.88 -11.22 3.73
CA SER A 68 15.71 -11.84 2.42
C SER A 68 14.39 -12.59 2.33
N VAL A 69 13.86 -12.64 1.12
CA VAL A 69 12.73 -13.50 0.76
C VAL A 69 13.17 -14.39 -0.40
N SER A 70 12.97 -15.69 -0.28
CA SER A 70 13.01 -16.65 -1.39
C SER A 70 11.68 -17.38 -1.49
N VAL A 71 11.38 -17.87 -2.70
CA VAL A 71 10.19 -18.66 -2.98
C VAL A 71 10.66 -19.96 -3.63
N ASP A 72 10.26 -21.08 -3.07
CA ASP A 72 10.76 -22.41 -3.42
C ASP A 72 12.31 -22.43 -3.43
N ASP A 73 12.90 -22.96 -4.49
CA ASP A 73 14.35 -23.08 -4.66
C ASP A 73 14.98 -21.84 -5.36
N GLU A 74 14.24 -20.74 -5.51
CA GLU A 74 14.78 -19.52 -6.12
C GLU A 74 15.78 -18.79 -5.22
N ALA A 75 16.69 -18.04 -5.87
CA ALA A 75 17.65 -17.22 -5.16
C ALA A 75 16.95 -16.14 -4.31
N PRO A 76 17.42 -15.88 -3.08
CA PRO A 76 16.83 -14.88 -2.21
C PRO A 76 16.96 -13.47 -2.80
N THR A 77 15.88 -12.70 -2.72
CA THR A 77 15.90 -11.24 -2.93
C THR A 77 16.06 -10.54 -1.59
N HIS A 78 16.94 -9.55 -1.53
CA HIS A 78 17.25 -8.82 -0.29
C HIS A 78 16.52 -7.46 -0.22
N TYR A 79 16.03 -7.13 0.96
CA TYR A 79 15.30 -5.92 1.28
C TYR A 79 15.90 -5.24 2.51
N ALA A 80 15.74 -3.92 2.59
CA ALA A 80 16.12 -3.16 3.78
C ALA A 80 15.09 -3.39 4.91
N ALA A 81 15.57 -3.57 6.14
CA ALA A 81 14.73 -3.78 7.32
C ALA A 81 14.04 -2.52 7.85
N GLY A 82 14.35 -1.36 7.27
CA GLY A 82 13.87 -0.07 7.74
C GLY A 82 13.97 1.03 6.69
N ALA A 83 13.33 2.16 6.98
CA ALA A 83 13.44 3.36 6.18
C ALA A 83 14.61 4.24 6.66
N PRO A 84 15.23 5.04 5.77
CA PRO A 84 16.22 6.03 6.17
C PRO A 84 15.69 6.97 7.26
N LYS A 85 16.58 7.44 8.14
CA LYS A 85 16.21 8.36 9.23
C LYS A 85 15.55 9.65 8.71
N GLY A 86 14.49 10.10 9.38
CA GLY A 86 13.73 11.31 9.04
C GLY A 86 12.71 11.12 7.93
N MET A 87 12.49 9.89 7.45
CA MET A 87 11.60 9.59 6.32
C MET A 87 10.16 9.32 6.75
N ILE A 88 9.95 8.68 7.89
CA ILE A 88 8.62 8.37 8.42
C ILE A 88 8.30 9.30 9.61
N ALA A 89 9.27 10.09 10.08
CA ALA A 89 9.15 10.98 11.23
C ALA A 89 7.78 11.69 11.33
N THR A 90 7.08 11.37 12.42
CA THR A 90 5.93 12.15 12.87
C THR A 90 6.40 13.15 13.93
N HIS A 91 5.55 14.12 14.26
CA HIS A 91 5.75 15.01 15.40
C HIS A 91 5.99 14.28 16.75
N LEU A 92 5.73 12.96 16.83
CA LEU A 92 5.86 12.15 18.05
C LEU A 92 7.09 11.22 18.07
N GLY A 93 7.99 11.27 17.08
CA GLY A 93 9.27 10.55 17.10
C GLY A 93 9.40 9.41 16.09
N ARG A 94 10.04 8.29 16.50
CA ARG A 94 10.26 7.09 15.68
C ARG A 94 8.92 6.54 15.21
N THR A 95 8.91 6.09 13.98
CA THR A 95 7.68 5.78 13.25
C THR A 95 7.86 4.53 12.44
N SER A 96 6.78 3.76 12.35
CA SER A 96 6.68 2.61 11.48
C SER A 96 5.71 2.90 10.34
N ALA A 97 5.87 2.18 9.23
CA ALA A 97 4.91 2.18 8.13
C ALA A 97 4.72 0.75 7.64
N PRO A 98 3.50 0.38 7.20
CA PRO A 98 3.33 -0.85 6.47
C PRO A 98 4.07 -0.77 5.13
N ALA A 99 4.49 -1.92 4.62
CA ALA A 99 5.10 -2.08 3.32
C ALA A 99 4.67 -3.42 2.73
N LEU A 100 4.65 -3.48 1.40
CA LEU A 100 4.25 -4.67 0.67
C LEU A 100 5.39 -5.15 -0.22
N ILE A 101 5.73 -6.42 -0.10
CA ILE A 101 6.52 -7.13 -1.10
C ILE A 101 5.54 -7.89 -1.97
N ARG A 102 5.66 -7.71 -3.28
CA ARG A 102 4.88 -8.41 -4.29
C ARG A 102 5.83 -9.21 -5.18
N ILE A 103 5.54 -10.48 -5.35
CA ILE A 103 6.31 -11.40 -6.20
C ILE A 103 5.32 -12.10 -7.14
N SER A 104 5.56 -12.11 -8.46
CA SER A 104 4.50 -12.45 -9.43
C SER A 104 4.98 -13.18 -10.69
N HIS A 105 6.06 -13.94 -10.60
CA HIS A 105 6.67 -14.62 -11.75
C HIS A 105 6.59 -16.14 -11.65
N PHE A 106 5.68 -16.65 -10.83
CA PHE A 106 5.51 -18.07 -10.58
C PHE A 106 4.26 -18.63 -11.27
N PRO A 107 4.27 -19.91 -11.68
CA PRO A 107 3.04 -20.60 -12.06
C PRO A 107 2.07 -20.65 -10.87
N ALA A 108 0.76 -20.72 -11.13
CA ALA A 108 -0.20 -20.87 -10.05
C ALA A 108 0.03 -22.21 -9.31
N GLY A 109 0.20 -22.16 -8.00
CA GLY A 109 0.43 -23.36 -7.20
C GLY A 109 0.69 -23.07 -5.73
N SER A 110 1.08 -24.10 -5.00
CA SER A 110 1.56 -24.01 -3.63
C SER A 110 3.07 -23.76 -3.66
N HIS A 111 3.52 -22.77 -2.88
CA HIS A 111 4.90 -22.31 -2.83
C HIS A 111 5.40 -22.19 -1.40
N PHE A 112 6.67 -22.52 -1.18
CA PHE A 112 7.34 -22.29 0.09
C PHE A 112 8.01 -20.93 0.10
N VAL A 113 7.45 -20.00 0.86
CA VAL A 113 8.03 -18.67 1.07
C VAL A 113 8.95 -18.72 2.28
N CYS A 114 10.25 -18.58 2.06
CA CYS A 114 11.24 -18.50 3.11
C CYS A 114 11.65 -17.04 3.34
N ILE A 115 11.58 -16.59 4.60
CA ILE A 115 11.94 -15.24 4.99
C ILE A 115 12.98 -15.31 6.09
N ARG A 116 14.10 -14.61 5.91
CA ARG A 116 15.26 -14.65 6.82
C ARG A 116 15.80 -13.27 7.12
N GLY A 117 16.18 -13.02 8.38
CA GLY A 117 16.86 -11.78 8.79
C GLY A 117 16.07 -10.97 9.81
N THR A 118 16.14 -9.63 9.70
CA THR A 118 15.47 -8.71 10.64
C THR A 118 14.30 -8.02 9.97
N VAL A 119 13.07 -8.35 10.36
CA VAL A 119 11.84 -7.77 9.79
C VAL A 119 10.64 -8.04 10.70
N GLN A 120 9.71 -7.09 10.78
CA GLN A 120 8.39 -7.32 11.37
C GLN A 120 7.47 -7.85 10.27
N LEU A 121 7.10 -9.13 10.35
CA LEU A 121 6.19 -9.78 9.41
C LEU A 121 4.78 -9.76 9.97
N ASP A 122 3.85 -9.28 9.16
CA ASP A 122 2.45 -9.17 9.58
C ASP A 122 1.65 -10.33 8.96
N TRP A 123 1.67 -10.45 7.63
CA TRP A 123 0.86 -11.42 6.90
C TRP A 123 1.47 -11.84 5.57
N ILE A 124 1.05 -13.00 5.06
CA ILE A 124 1.36 -13.50 3.72
C ILE A 124 0.07 -13.94 3.04
N ALA A 125 -0.10 -13.61 1.75
CA ALA A 125 -1.23 -14.10 0.96
C ALA A 125 -0.76 -14.48 -0.45
N GLY A 126 -1.41 -15.50 -1.02
CA GLY A 126 -1.25 -15.87 -2.43
C GLY A 126 -2.54 -15.68 -3.21
N LEU A 127 -2.42 -15.27 -4.48
CA LEU A 127 -3.54 -15.03 -5.40
C LEU A 127 -3.30 -15.73 -6.72
N SER A 128 -4.36 -16.16 -7.39
CA SER A 128 -4.30 -16.84 -8.69
C SER A 128 -4.21 -15.89 -9.90
N GLY A 129 -4.28 -14.56 -9.69
CA GLY A 129 -4.25 -13.56 -10.77
C GLY A 129 -5.57 -13.40 -11.54
N GLU A 130 -6.60 -14.16 -11.16
CA GLU A 130 -7.96 -14.00 -11.67
C GLU A 130 -8.74 -13.02 -10.80
N ARG A 131 -9.74 -12.34 -11.38
CA ARG A 131 -10.65 -11.52 -10.57
C ARG A 131 -11.39 -12.43 -9.60
N HIS A 132 -11.57 -11.99 -8.36
CA HIS A 132 -12.27 -12.75 -7.32
C HIS A 132 -13.65 -12.14 -7.01
N PRO A 133 -14.74 -12.59 -7.66
CA PRO A 133 -16.09 -12.15 -7.32
C PRO A 133 -16.41 -12.43 -5.84
N GLY A 134 -16.99 -11.45 -5.16
CA GLY A 134 -17.36 -11.57 -3.74
C GLY A 134 -16.25 -11.21 -2.76
N TRP A 135 -15.04 -10.89 -3.23
CA TRP A 135 -14.03 -10.24 -2.38
C TRP A 135 -14.38 -8.78 -2.11
N PRO A 136 -13.88 -8.19 -1.00
CA PRO A 136 -14.13 -6.78 -0.67
C PRO A 136 -13.79 -5.83 -1.81
N SER A 137 -14.71 -4.91 -2.12
CA SER A 137 -14.44 -3.77 -3.00
C SER A 137 -13.72 -2.68 -2.21
N VAL A 138 -12.55 -2.26 -2.68
CA VAL A 138 -11.77 -1.16 -2.07
C VAL A 138 -11.66 -0.02 -3.06
N TYR A 139 -11.97 1.19 -2.59
CA TYR A 139 -11.96 2.39 -3.41
C TYR A 139 -10.92 3.38 -2.87
N ALA A 140 -10.07 3.88 -3.77
CA ALA A 140 -9.11 4.93 -3.47
C ALA A 140 -9.33 6.11 -4.42
N SER A 141 -8.85 7.28 -4.04
CA SER A 141 -9.01 8.49 -4.86
C SER A 141 -7.72 9.27 -5.01
N SER A 142 -7.68 10.17 -6.00
CA SER A 142 -6.67 11.22 -6.02
C SER A 142 -6.75 12.09 -4.77
N VAL A 143 -5.65 12.77 -4.45
CA VAL A 143 -5.62 13.78 -3.38
C VAL A 143 -6.36 15.01 -3.90
N PRO A 144 -7.30 15.60 -3.12
CA PRO A 144 -7.99 16.81 -3.54
C PRO A 144 -6.97 17.93 -3.84
N PRO A 145 -7.01 18.54 -5.04
CA PRO A 145 -6.07 19.60 -5.37
C PRO A 145 -6.43 20.84 -4.54
N ASN A 146 -5.61 21.18 -3.55
CA ASN A 146 -5.76 22.41 -2.79
C ASN A 146 -4.50 23.29 -2.88
N ALA A 147 -4.66 24.56 -2.48
CA ALA A 147 -3.61 25.58 -2.60
C ALA A 147 -2.33 25.24 -1.82
N ARG A 148 -2.39 24.32 -0.85
CA ARG A 148 -1.29 24.02 0.06
C ARG A 148 -0.48 22.80 -0.36
N TYR A 149 -1.05 21.87 -1.13
CA TYR A 149 -0.42 20.57 -1.35
C TYR A 149 0.26 20.36 -2.71
N GLY A 150 0.16 21.32 -3.64
CA GLY A 150 0.87 21.24 -4.92
C GLY A 150 0.48 20.01 -5.76
N ASP A 151 1.02 19.90 -6.96
CA ASP A 151 0.50 18.99 -8.00
C ASP A 151 0.83 17.49 -7.81
N ASP A 152 -0.10 16.70 -8.39
CA ASP A 152 -0.15 15.32 -8.91
C ASP A 152 0.63 14.10 -8.38
N GLY A 153 1.80 14.25 -7.73
CA GLY A 153 2.70 13.09 -7.53
C GLY A 153 2.09 11.93 -6.73
N TYR A 154 1.37 12.26 -5.65
CA TYR A 154 0.66 11.26 -4.84
C TYR A 154 -0.52 10.63 -5.58
N SER A 155 -1.32 11.44 -6.27
CA SER A 155 -2.47 10.97 -7.05
C SER A 155 -2.03 9.97 -8.14
N GLN A 156 -0.91 10.24 -8.82
CA GLN A 156 -0.33 9.30 -9.78
C GLN A 156 0.15 7.99 -9.12
N ILE A 157 0.74 8.06 -7.93
CA ILE A 157 1.14 6.87 -7.17
C ILE A 157 -0.08 6.04 -6.76
N ILE A 158 -1.15 6.68 -6.27
CA ILE A 158 -2.40 6.01 -5.90
C ILE A 158 -2.98 5.30 -7.12
N ALA A 159 -3.13 6.01 -8.24
CA ALA A 159 -3.65 5.44 -9.49
C ALA A 159 -2.80 4.26 -9.99
N ARG A 160 -1.48 4.36 -9.90
CA ARG A 160 -0.55 3.27 -10.24
C ARG A 160 -0.71 2.06 -9.33
N ASN A 161 -0.77 2.27 -8.01
CA ASN A 161 -0.95 1.19 -7.04
C ASN A 161 -2.29 0.47 -7.23
N VAL A 162 -3.38 1.22 -7.44
CA VAL A 162 -4.69 0.63 -7.78
C VAL A 162 -4.61 -0.14 -9.09
N GLY A 163 -3.98 0.43 -10.12
CA GLY A 163 -3.80 -0.22 -11.42
C GLY A 163 -3.05 -1.55 -11.31
N LEU A 164 -1.98 -1.60 -10.52
CA LEU A 164 -1.20 -2.81 -10.24
C LEU A 164 -2.04 -3.87 -9.54
N LEU A 165 -2.67 -3.53 -8.41
CA LEU A 165 -3.47 -4.48 -7.65
C LEU A 165 -4.70 -4.97 -8.43
N ARG A 166 -5.32 -4.11 -9.24
CA ARG A 166 -6.42 -4.52 -10.14
C ARG A 166 -5.92 -5.48 -11.22
N HIS A 167 -4.73 -5.24 -11.76
CA HIS A 167 -4.09 -6.15 -12.71
C HIS A 167 -3.84 -7.53 -12.08
N ASP A 168 -3.58 -7.56 -10.77
CA ASP A 168 -3.40 -8.80 -9.99
C ASP A 168 -4.71 -9.51 -9.65
N GLY A 169 -5.86 -8.97 -10.08
CA GLY A 169 -7.18 -9.54 -9.83
C GLY A 169 -7.89 -9.03 -8.57
N LEU A 170 -7.28 -8.12 -7.81
CA LEU A 170 -7.93 -7.51 -6.65
C LEU A 170 -9.05 -6.55 -7.06
N ASN A 171 -10.11 -6.52 -6.26
CA ASN A 171 -11.27 -5.66 -6.47
C ASN A 171 -11.01 -4.23 -5.93
N VAL A 172 -9.97 -3.60 -6.46
CA VAL A 172 -9.61 -2.21 -6.14
C VAL A 172 -10.02 -1.27 -7.29
N SER A 173 -10.51 -0.08 -6.94
CA SER A 173 -10.92 0.94 -7.90
C SER A 173 -10.38 2.32 -7.54
N PHE A 174 -10.11 3.12 -8.57
CA PHE A 174 -9.61 4.48 -8.45
C PHE A 174 -10.66 5.47 -8.93
N THR A 175 -10.82 6.57 -8.22
CA THR A 175 -11.63 7.70 -8.65
C THR A 175 -10.86 9.01 -8.59
N GLU A 176 -11.01 9.85 -9.59
CA GLU A 176 -10.40 11.17 -9.61
C GLU A 176 -11.32 12.16 -8.87
N ILE A 177 -10.80 12.81 -7.83
CA ILE A 177 -11.51 13.89 -7.16
C ILE A 177 -11.50 15.12 -8.08
N PRO A 178 -12.67 15.68 -8.43
CA PRO A 178 -12.74 16.88 -9.25
C PRO A 178 -11.97 18.04 -8.63
N LYS A 179 -11.44 18.92 -9.48
CA LYS A 179 -10.73 20.11 -9.02
C LYS A 179 -11.60 20.97 -8.09
N PHE A 180 -11.00 21.38 -6.98
CA PHE A 180 -11.64 22.30 -6.04
C PHE A 180 -11.53 23.75 -6.52
N ASP A 181 -12.61 24.48 -6.34
CA ASP A 181 -12.64 25.93 -6.31
C ASP A 181 -12.10 26.37 -4.95
N LEU A 182 -10.92 26.98 -4.93
CA LEU A 182 -10.24 27.36 -3.69
C LEU A 182 -11.01 28.39 -2.85
N LYS A 183 -11.97 29.11 -3.44
CA LYS A 183 -12.82 30.07 -2.71
C LYS A 183 -14.06 29.40 -2.13
N ASN A 184 -14.64 28.48 -2.88
CA ASN A 184 -15.96 27.93 -2.56
C ASN A 184 -15.91 26.54 -1.93
N ASP A 185 -14.84 25.77 -2.13
CA ASP A 185 -14.72 24.37 -1.69
C ASP A 185 -13.71 24.18 -0.56
N ILE A 186 -12.90 25.19 -0.24
CA ILE A 186 -11.83 25.12 0.76
C ILE A 186 -12.06 26.21 1.82
N ALA A 187 -11.88 25.84 3.09
CA ALA A 187 -11.97 26.75 4.22
C ALA A 187 -10.86 27.82 4.19
N GLU A 188 -11.01 28.87 4.98
CA GLU A 188 -10.05 29.98 5.03
C GLU A 188 -8.63 29.55 5.43
N ASP A 189 -8.49 28.41 6.11
CA ASP A 189 -7.19 27.81 6.47
C ASP A 189 -6.43 27.21 5.27
N LYS A 190 -7.05 27.22 4.09
CA LYS A 190 -6.51 26.72 2.82
C LYS A 190 -6.16 25.23 2.82
N ALA A 191 -6.67 24.47 3.77
CA ALA A 191 -6.33 23.06 3.98
C ALA A 191 -7.57 22.16 3.94
N HIS A 192 -8.64 22.56 4.63
CA HIS A 192 -9.79 21.69 4.83
C HIS A 192 -10.91 21.98 3.81
N PRO A 193 -11.62 20.95 3.31
CA PRO A 193 -12.80 21.16 2.48
C PRO A 193 -13.94 21.80 3.27
N LEU A 194 -14.72 22.64 2.58
CA LEU A 194 -16.07 23.04 2.99
C LEU A 194 -17.09 21.96 2.56
N ASP A 195 -18.35 22.10 2.95
CA ASP A 195 -19.43 21.15 2.57
C ASP A 195 -19.53 20.93 1.05
N SER A 196 -19.32 21.97 0.26
CA SER A 196 -19.21 21.95 -1.20
C SER A 196 -18.04 21.09 -1.70
N GLY A 197 -16.87 21.18 -1.06
CA GLY A 197 -15.71 20.33 -1.34
C GLY A 197 -15.95 18.88 -0.93
N PHE A 198 -16.55 18.64 0.24
CA PHE A 198 -16.97 17.30 0.66
C PHE A 198 -18.00 16.69 -0.29
N ALA A 199 -18.94 17.48 -0.82
CA ALA A 199 -19.90 17.02 -1.82
C ALA A 199 -19.22 16.56 -3.11
N LYS A 200 -18.13 17.21 -3.54
CA LYS A 200 -17.32 16.75 -4.68
C LYS A 200 -16.60 15.43 -4.40
N ILE A 201 -16.02 15.28 -3.20
CA ILE A 201 -15.41 14.01 -2.78
C ILE A 201 -16.45 12.90 -2.77
N PHE A 202 -17.60 13.14 -2.14
CA PHE A 202 -18.71 12.19 -2.06
C PHE A 202 -19.14 11.72 -3.45
N ARG A 203 -19.40 12.64 -4.38
CA ARG A 203 -19.81 12.29 -5.76
C ARG A 203 -18.78 11.43 -6.47
N ALA A 204 -17.49 11.74 -6.33
CA ALA A 204 -16.43 10.96 -6.96
C ALA A 204 -16.43 9.50 -6.47
N PHE A 205 -16.63 9.27 -5.17
CA PHE A 205 -16.75 7.92 -4.60
C PHE A 205 -18.07 7.24 -4.98
N HIS A 206 -19.19 7.96 -4.89
CA HIS A 206 -20.50 7.44 -5.28
C HIS A 206 -20.50 6.95 -6.74
N ASP A 207 -19.97 7.75 -7.67
CA ASP A 207 -19.94 7.41 -9.09
C ASP A 207 -19.07 6.18 -9.39
N VAL A 208 -18.00 5.93 -8.64
CA VAL A 208 -17.17 4.72 -8.84
C VAL A 208 -17.81 3.48 -8.21
N VAL A 209 -18.58 3.64 -7.13
CA VAL A 209 -19.35 2.55 -6.53
C VAL A 209 -20.46 2.09 -7.48
N GLU A 210 -21.26 3.01 -8.02
CA GLU A 210 -22.38 2.71 -8.93
C GLU A 210 -21.95 2.07 -10.26
N ARG A 211 -20.67 2.19 -10.64
CA ARG A 211 -20.12 1.63 -11.88
C ARG A 211 -19.55 0.20 -11.73
N ASN A 212 -19.35 -0.28 -10.51
CA ASN A 212 -18.68 -1.55 -10.21
C ASN A 212 -19.65 -2.60 -9.67
#